data_AF-A0A3C0ZHT5-F1
#
_entry.id   AF-A0A3C0ZHT5-F1
#
_cell.length_a   1.000
_cell.length_b   1.000
_cell.length_c   1.000
_cell.angle_alpha   90.00
_cell.angle_beta   90.00
_cell.angle_gamma   90.00
#
_symmetry.space_group_name_H-M   'P 1'
#
loop_
_entity.id
_entity.type
_entity.pdbx_description
1 polymer ?
#
loop_
_entity_poly.entity_id
_entity_poly.type
_entity_poly.pdbx_seq_one_letter_code
_entity_poly.pdbx_strand_id
1 'polypeptide(L)'
;MEEFAVFGCPQRSQQSFADYPDTLWNKQRFISIGYYALVNYKHVIPQPDSLSETCQWIDFRDITELNITMDHRKIINKALRTLRERLSYKPIGYNLLQDKFTLTDLQGLYETVLGKKLNRGNFYRKMKNMGILQKLDEQRKGGAHKAPDLYKFNVETYNTILQEGLNTW
;
A
#
# COMPACT_ATOMS: atom_id res chain seq x y z
N MET A 1 -3.42 -4.24 9.60
CA MET A 1 -4.31 -3.31 8.87
C MET A 1 -4.16 -1.96 9.51
N GLU A 2 -4.23 -0.88 8.73
CA GLU A 2 -4.14 0.48 9.25
C GLU A 2 -5.42 1.25 8.95
N GLU A 3 -5.99 1.86 9.99
CA GLU A 3 -7.07 2.82 9.84
C GLU A 3 -6.55 4.09 9.17
N PHE A 4 -7.35 4.70 8.29
CA PHE A 4 -6.94 5.91 7.58
C PHE A 4 -8.00 7.02 7.53
N ALA A 5 -9.29 6.70 7.67
CA ALA A 5 -10.36 7.68 7.65
C ALA A 5 -11.70 7.09 8.11
N VAL A 6 -12.60 7.97 8.58
CA VAL A 6 -14.01 7.68 8.80
C VAL A 6 -14.85 8.39 7.75
N PHE A 7 -15.81 7.67 7.17
CA PHE A 7 -16.71 8.16 6.13
C PHE A 7 -18.16 8.14 6.64
N GLY A 8 -18.71 9.33 6.88
CA GLY A 8 -20.05 9.50 7.46
C GLY A 8 -20.86 10.62 6.82
N CYS A 9 -20.51 11.03 5.58
CA CYS A 9 -21.26 12.05 4.87
C CYS A 9 -22.74 11.66 4.79
N PRO A 10 -23.67 12.57 5.14
CA PRO A 10 -25.09 12.37 4.89
C PRO A 10 -25.34 12.01 3.42
N GLN A 11 -26.33 11.13 3.18
CA GLN A 11 -26.76 10.69 1.85
C GLN A 11 -25.69 10.05 0.94
N ARG A 12 -24.56 9.57 1.50
CA ARG A 12 -23.43 8.99 0.72
C ARG A 12 -23.76 7.79 -0.19
N SER A 13 -24.89 7.13 0.04
CA SER A 13 -25.32 5.93 -0.70
C SER A 13 -26.65 6.08 -1.43
N GLN A 14 -27.36 7.20 -1.24
CA GLN A 14 -28.74 7.33 -1.74
C GLN A 14 -28.85 7.19 -3.25
N GLN A 15 -27.90 7.77 -4.00
CA GLN A 15 -27.90 7.66 -5.47
C GLN A 15 -27.69 6.22 -5.95
N SER A 16 -26.86 5.43 -5.27
CA SER A 16 -26.57 4.04 -5.67
C SER A 16 -27.73 3.09 -5.41
N PHE A 17 -28.66 3.45 -4.53
CA PHE A 17 -29.80 2.62 -4.14
C PHE A 17 -31.13 3.35 -4.35
N ALA A 18 -31.20 4.31 -5.27
CA ALA A 18 -32.39 5.13 -5.50
C ALA A 18 -33.64 4.28 -5.77
N ASP A 19 -33.48 3.25 -6.59
CA ASP A 19 -34.56 2.34 -7.04
C ASP A 19 -34.88 1.21 -6.06
N TYR A 20 -34.23 1.16 -4.90
CA TYR A 20 -34.41 0.11 -3.89
C TYR A 20 -35.33 0.57 -2.74
N PRO A 21 -35.95 -0.35 -1.97
CA PRO A 21 -36.76 0.02 -0.81
C PRO A 21 -35.99 0.82 0.26
N ASP A 22 -36.66 1.75 0.92
CA ASP A 22 -36.08 2.56 2.03
C ASP A 22 -35.72 1.73 3.27
N THR A 23 -36.26 0.52 3.38
CA THR A 23 -35.93 -0.44 4.44
C THR A 23 -34.53 -1.03 4.30
N LEU A 24 -33.89 -0.88 3.14
CA LEU A 24 -32.55 -1.40 2.89
C LEU A 24 -31.51 -0.65 3.73
N TRP A 25 -30.75 -1.37 4.56
CA TRP A 25 -29.83 -0.75 5.53
C TRP A 25 -28.78 0.16 4.86
N ASN A 26 -28.26 -0.22 3.70
CA ASN A 26 -27.28 0.54 2.94
C ASN A 26 -27.88 1.71 2.15
N LYS A 27 -29.22 1.87 2.14
CA LYS A 27 -29.91 3.09 1.70
C LYS A 27 -30.10 4.09 2.87
N GLN A 28 -30.11 3.60 4.11
CA GLN A 28 -30.16 4.41 5.32
C GLN A 28 -28.80 5.03 5.67
N ARG A 29 -28.76 5.83 6.74
CA ARG A 29 -27.51 6.43 7.23
C ARG A 29 -26.64 5.39 7.93
N PHE A 30 -25.42 5.22 7.44
CA PHE A 30 -24.38 4.41 8.08
C PHE A 30 -23.02 5.13 8.06
N ILE A 31 -22.10 4.66 8.90
CA ILE A 31 -20.72 5.13 8.98
C ILE A 31 -19.82 3.97 8.54
N SER A 32 -18.80 4.27 7.73
CA SER A 32 -17.75 3.30 7.41
C SER A 32 -16.43 3.77 7.95
N ILE A 33 -15.67 2.86 8.54
CA ILE A 33 -14.28 3.08 8.93
C ILE A 33 -13.40 2.44 7.87
N GLY A 34 -12.54 3.24 7.25
CA GLY A 34 -11.64 2.79 6.19
C GLY A 34 -10.36 2.22 6.76
N TYR A 35 -10.06 0.98 6.36
CA TYR A 35 -8.78 0.33 6.59
C TYR A 35 -8.07 0.04 5.26
N TYR A 36 -6.76 0.04 5.26
CA TYR A 36 -5.96 -0.55 4.18
C TYR A 36 -4.95 -1.56 4.71
N ALA A 37 -4.52 -2.45 3.82
CA ALA A 37 -3.46 -3.42 4.06
C ALA A 37 -2.47 -3.40 2.89
N LEU A 38 -1.22 -3.74 3.21
CA LEU A 38 -0.15 -3.92 2.25
C LEU A 38 0.29 -5.38 2.33
N VAL A 39 0.12 -6.11 1.22
CA VAL A 39 0.44 -7.54 1.15
C VAL A 39 1.31 -7.83 -0.07
N ASN A 40 2.21 -8.79 0.06
CA ASN A 40 2.94 -9.30 -1.09
C ASN A 40 1.96 -10.07 -2.00
N TYR A 41 1.66 -9.51 -3.17
CA TYR A 41 0.69 -10.05 -4.12
C TYR A 41 1.00 -11.50 -4.56
N LYS A 42 2.27 -11.93 -4.51
CA LYS A 42 2.67 -13.30 -4.86
C LYS A 42 2.20 -14.34 -3.84
N HIS A 43 1.93 -13.92 -2.61
CA HIS A 43 1.56 -14.81 -1.51
C HIS A 43 0.05 -14.77 -1.23
N VAL A 44 -0.70 -13.97 -1.97
CA VAL A 44 -2.14 -13.79 -1.76
C VAL A 44 -2.89 -14.12 -3.04
N ILE A 45 -3.65 -15.21 -2.98
CA ILE A 45 -4.58 -15.62 -4.03
C ILE A 45 -5.95 -15.07 -3.64
N PRO A 46 -6.52 -14.10 -4.37
CA PRO A 46 -7.87 -13.60 -4.12
C PRO A 46 -8.87 -14.75 -4.18
N GLN A 47 -9.72 -14.86 -3.16
CA GLN A 47 -10.78 -15.85 -3.09
C GLN A 47 -12.09 -15.11 -2.79
N PRO A 48 -13.16 -15.29 -3.60
CA PRO A 48 -14.45 -14.74 -3.28
C PRO A 48 -15.00 -15.37 -1.99
N ASP A 49 -15.73 -14.58 -1.22
CA ASP A 49 -16.51 -15.08 -0.08
C ASP A 49 -17.88 -15.61 -0.56
N SER A 50 -18.74 -16.00 0.39
CA SER A 50 -20.08 -16.52 0.08
C SER A 50 -21.02 -15.51 -0.59
N LEU A 51 -20.66 -14.22 -0.59
CA LEU A 51 -21.50 -13.13 -1.10
C LEU A 51 -20.95 -12.54 -2.42
N SER A 52 -19.75 -12.94 -2.82
CA SER A 52 -19.03 -12.36 -3.95
C SER A 52 -18.93 -13.37 -5.10
N GLU A 53 -19.24 -12.95 -6.32
CA GLU A 53 -19.01 -13.80 -7.50
C GLU A 53 -17.53 -13.88 -7.88
N THR A 54 -16.81 -12.76 -7.70
CA THR A 54 -15.40 -12.64 -8.07
C THR A 54 -14.62 -11.86 -7.02
N CYS A 55 -13.35 -12.21 -6.87
CA CYS A 55 -12.36 -11.47 -6.11
C CYS A 55 -11.06 -11.51 -6.89
N GLN A 56 -10.51 -10.36 -7.27
CA GLN A 56 -9.40 -10.28 -8.22
C GLN A 56 -8.48 -9.11 -7.90
N TRP A 57 -7.21 -9.24 -8.28
CA TRP A 57 -6.28 -8.12 -8.29
C TRP A 57 -6.58 -7.21 -9.49
N ILE A 58 -6.72 -5.92 -9.23
CA ILE A 58 -6.97 -4.90 -10.24
C ILE A 58 -5.81 -3.91 -10.18
N ASP A 59 -5.25 -3.57 -11.34
CA ASP A 59 -4.24 -2.51 -11.40
C ASP A 59 -4.88 -1.17 -11.02
N PHE A 60 -4.23 -0.43 -10.12
CA PHE A 60 -4.74 0.85 -9.68
C PHE A 60 -4.95 1.84 -10.84
N ARG A 61 -4.19 1.71 -11.94
CA ARG A 61 -4.33 2.57 -13.12
C ARG A 61 -5.66 2.36 -13.85
N ASP A 62 -6.23 1.17 -13.76
CA ASP A 62 -7.47 0.81 -14.46
C ASP A 62 -8.71 1.18 -13.65
N ILE A 63 -8.54 1.67 -12.41
CA ILE A 63 -9.64 1.97 -11.49
C ILE A 63 -10.61 3.02 -12.05
N THR A 64 -10.14 3.93 -12.92
CA THR A 64 -10.96 4.97 -13.56
C THR A 64 -11.98 4.41 -14.53
N GLU A 65 -11.71 3.25 -15.11
CA GLU A 65 -12.56 2.61 -16.12
C GLU A 65 -13.63 1.71 -15.48
N LEU A 66 -13.45 1.36 -14.20
CA LEU A 66 -14.37 0.51 -13.46
C LEU A 66 -15.58 1.27 -12.94
N ASN A 67 -16.76 0.66 -13.06
CA ASN A 67 -17.93 1.12 -12.35
C ASN A 67 -17.84 0.70 -10.88
N ILE A 68 -17.51 1.64 -10.01
CA ILE A 68 -17.33 1.41 -8.58
C ILE A 68 -18.55 1.93 -7.84
N THR A 69 -19.23 1.02 -7.14
CA THR A 69 -20.45 1.30 -6.39
C THR A 69 -20.23 2.34 -5.27
N MET A 70 -21.22 3.20 -5.04
CA MET A 70 -21.24 4.22 -3.97
C MET A 70 -20.03 5.17 -4.02
N ASP A 71 -19.46 5.50 -2.87
CA ASP A 71 -18.32 6.39 -2.72
C ASP A 71 -16.98 5.65 -2.54
N HIS A 72 -16.92 4.34 -2.86
CA HIS A 72 -15.69 3.56 -2.72
C HIS A 72 -14.53 4.14 -3.53
N ARG A 73 -14.80 4.78 -4.68
CA ARG A 73 -13.77 5.54 -5.43
C ARG A 73 -13.11 6.62 -4.56
N LYS A 74 -13.89 7.36 -3.76
CA LYS A 74 -13.37 8.37 -2.82
C LYS A 74 -12.57 7.71 -1.71
N ILE A 75 -13.07 6.59 -1.17
CA ILE A 75 -12.40 5.81 -0.12
C ILE A 75 -11.02 5.32 -0.58
N ILE A 76 -10.96 4.70 -1.77
CA ILE A 76 -9.73 4.14 -2.35
C ILE A 76 -8.71 5.25 -2.64
N ASN A 77 -9.14 6.38 -3.24
CA ASN A 77 -8.26 7.52 -3.48
C ASN A 77 -7.72 8.12 -2.18
N LYS A 78 -8.56 8.21 -1.14
CA LYS A 78 -8.14 8.67 0.19
C LYS A 78 -7.13 7.69 0.82
N ALA A 79 -7.33 6.37 0.69
CA ALA A 79 -6.40 5.35 1.17
C ALA A 79 -5.02 5.52 0.52
N LEU A 80 -4.97 5.63 -0.82
CA LEU A 80 -3.70 5.80 -1.55
C LEU A 80 -3.02 7.12 -1.16
N ARG A 81 -3.77 8.21 -1.03
CA ARG A 81 -3.22 9.49 -0.58
C ARG A 81 -2.60 9.37 0.81
N THR A 82 -3.31 8.77 1.77
CA THR A 82 -2.81 8.60 3.13
C THR A 82 -1.59 7.66 3.17
N LEU A 83 -1.58 6.60 2.37
CA LEU A 83 -0.41 5.75 2.20
C LEU A 83 0.80 6.55 1.71
N ARG A 84 0.63 7.39 0.68
CA ARG A 84 1.69 8.27 0.15
C ARG A 84 2.18 9.29 1.17
N GLU A 85 1.29 9.88 1.95
CA GLU A 85 1.63 10.82 3.02
C GLU A 85 2.48 10.10 4.10
N ARG A 86 2.08 8.88 4.50
CA ARG A 86 2.77 8.05 5.50
C ARG A 86 4.17 7.62 5.07
N LEU A 87 4.42 7.40 3.78
CA LEU A 87 5.75 7.05 3.26
C LEU A 87 6.85 8.06 3.58
N SER A 88 6.47 9.31 3.89
CA SER A 88 7.45 10.33 4.25
C SER A 88 8.11 10.07 5.61
N TYR A 89 7.39 9.42 6.55
CA TYR A 89 7.81 9.22 7.95
C TYR A 89 7.71 7.77 8.45
N LYS A 90 7.17 6.83 7.67
CA LYS A 90 7.16 5.39 7.98
C LYS A 90 7.75 4.58 6.83
N PRO A 91 8.68 3.65 7.10
CA PRO A 91 9.21 2.78 6.07
C PRO A 91 8.17 1.73 5.67
N ILE A 92 8.08 1.43 4.37
CA ILE A 92 7.32 0.29 3.87
C ILE A 92 8.28 -0.75 3.28
N GLY A 93 7.77 -1.94 3.02
CA GLY A 93 8.49 -2.93 2.25
C GLY A 93 8.68 -4.25 2.97
N TYR A 94 8.68 -4.26 4.31
CA TYR A 94 8.90 -5.49 5.07
C TYR A 94 7.93 -6.61 4.68
N ASN A 95 6.64 -6.30 4.54
CA ASN A 95 5.60 -7.25 4.13
C ASN A 95 5.34 -7.30 2.61
N LEU A 96 6.06 -6.49 1.82
CA LEU A 96 5.81 -6.32 0.37
C LEU A 96 6.92 -6.89 -0.50
N LEU A 97 8.15 -6.90 0.00
CA LEU A 97 9.30 -7.48 -0.67
C LEU A 97 9.50 -8.92 -0.20
N GLN A 98 10.27 -9.66 -0.99
CA GLN A 98 10.86 -10.93 -0.58
C GLN A 98 11.93 -10.69 0.51
N ASP A 99 12.28 -11.73 1.27
CA ASP A 99 13.25 -11.65 2.38
C ASP A 99 14.59 -11.02 2.00
N LYS A 100 15.04 -11.21 0.75
CA LYS A 100 16.32 -10.74 0.21
C LYS A 100 16.09 -9.91 -1.03
N PHE A 101 16.35 -8.62 -0.98
CA PHE A 101 16.04 -7.70 -2.07
C PHE A 101 17.21 -6.78 -2.40
N THR A 102 17.20 -6.20 -3.59
CA THR A 102 18.16 -5.16 -3.97
C THR A 102 17.61 -3.79 -3.62
N LEU A 103 18.48 -2.78 -3.49
CA LEU A 103 18.03 -1.38 -3.34
C LEU A 103 17.20 -0.90 -4.54
N THR A 104 17.38 -1.49 -5.71
CA THR A 104 16.58 -1.19 -6.89
C THR A 104 15.15 -1.75 -6.76
N ASP A 105 14.99 -2.96 -6.21
CA ASP A 105 13.67 -3.52 -5.91
C ASP A 105 12.93 -2.64 -4.90
N LEU A 106 13.63 -2.20 -3.84
CA LEU A 106 13.07 -1.30 -2.83
C LEU A 106 12.71 0.08 -3.42
N GLN A 107 13.56 0.65 -4.26
CA GLN A 107 13.25 1.90 -4.97
C GLN A 107 12.01 1.75 -5.86
N GLY A 108 11.94 0.66 -6.63
CA GLY A 108 10.80 0.38 -7.51
C GLY A 108 9.48 0.25 -6.76
N LEU A 109 9.50 -0.36 -5.57
CA LEU A 109 8.34 -0.40 -4.69
C LEU A 109 7.88 1.01 -4.28
N TYR A 110 8.80 1.85 -3.80
CA TYR A 110 8.49 3.22 -3.39
C TYR A 110 7.98 4.08 -4.56
N GLU A 111 8.62 3.97 -5.73
CA GLU A 111 8.20 4.68 -6.94
C GLU A 111 6.78 4.28 -7.38
N THR A 112 6.46 2.98 -7.31
CA THR A 112 5.13 2.46 -7.64
C THR A 112 4.06 3.07 -6.74
N VAL A 113 4.28 3.06 -5.42
CA VAL A 113 3.30 3.64 -4.48
C VAL A 113 3.20 5.15 -4.65
N LEU A 114 4.32 5.86 -4.81
CA LEU A 114 4.35 7.31 -4.98
C LEU A 114 3.84 7.79 -6.34
N GLY A 115 3.83 6.92 -7.36
CA GLY A 115 3.46 7.27 -8.73
C GLY A 115 4.46 8.21 -9.41
N LYS A 116 5.73 8.22 -8.98
CA LYS A 116 6.79 9.07 -9.56
C LYS A 116 8.16 8.44 -9.43
N LYS A 117 9.09 8.84 -10.31
CA LYS A 117 10.50 8.45 -10.22
C LYS A 117 11.21 9.15 -9.07
N LEU A 118 12.11 8.43 -8.43
CA LEU A 118 12.97 8.93 -7.35
C LEU A 118 14.40 9.05 -7.85
N ASN A 119 15.12 10.08 -7.37
CA ASN A 119 16.54 10.16 -7.60
C ASN A 119 17.24 9.02 -6.83
N ARG A 120 17.95 8.16 -7.56
CA ARG A 120 18.63 6.98 -7.01
C ARG A 120 19.58 7.32 -5.86
N GLY A 121 20.44 8.33 -6.03
CA GLY A 121 21.41 8.73 -5.01
C GLY A 121 20.75 9.21 -3.71
N ASN A 122 19.74 10.07 -3.83
CA ASN A 122 18.98 10.56 -2.69
C ASN A 122 18.23 9.44 -1.97
N PHE A 123 17.61 8.54 -2.73
CA PHE A 123 16.89 7.39 -2.17
C PHE A 123 17.85 6.48 -1.39
N TYR A 124 19.00 6.12 -1.99
CA TYR A 124 19.95 5.20 -1.38
C TYR A 124 20.55 5.78 -0.10
N ARG A 125 20.91 7.07 -0.14
CA ARG A 125 21.37 7.81 1.04
C ARG A 125 20.29 7.83 2.13
N LYS A 126 19.04 8.13 1.79
CA LYS A 126 17.92 8.13 2.75
C LYS A 126 17.73 6.76 3.40
N MET A 127 17.65 5.68 2.60
CA MET A 127 17.48 4.32 3.11
C MET A 127 18.64 3.87 3.99
N LYS A 128 19.88 4.23 3.63
CA LYS A 128 21.06 3.93 4.45
C LYS A 128 21.04 4.69 5.78
N ASN A 129 20.68 5.98 5.75
CA ASN A 129 20.61 6.82 6.95
C ASN A 129 19.53 6.36 7.93
N MET A 130 18.46 5.72 7.44
CA MET A 130 17.43 5.12 8.29
C MET A 130 17.94 3.92 9.11
N GLY A 131 19.07 3.29 8.74
CA GLY A 131 19.59 2.12 9.45
C GLY A 131 18.74 0.85 9.34
N ILE A 132 17.64 0.87 8.58
CA ILE A 132 16.71 -0.26 8.47
C ILE A 132 17.20 -1.39 7.57
N LEU A 133 18.34 -1.22 6.88
CA LEU A 133 18.85 -2.18 5.90
C LEU A 133 20.15 -2.82 6.38
N GLN A 134 20.15 -4.15 6.42
CA GLN A 134 21.36 -4.96 6.58
C GLN A 134 21.84 -5.44 5.22
N LYS A 135 23.06 -5.06 4.82
CA LYS A 135 23.71 -5.60 3.63
C LYS A 135 24.14 -7.04 3.90
N LEU A 136 23.96 -7.90 2.90
CA LEU A 136 24.40 -9.30 2.93
C LEU A 136 25.71 -9.47 2.15
N ASP A 137 26.47 -10.52 2.50
CA ASP A 137 27.68 -10.95 1.79
C ASP A 137 27.36 -11.79 0.53
N GLU A 138 26.22 -11.52 -0.09
CA GLU A 138 25.75 -12.16 -1.31
C GLU A 138 25.20 -11.11 -2.28
N GLN A 139 25.34 -11.42 -3.57
CA GLN A 139 24.83 -10.59 -4.65
C GLN A 139 23.77 -11.37 -5.44
N ARG A 140 22.86 -10.64 -6.08
CA ARG A 140 21.83 -11.26 -6.91
C ARG A 140 22.48 -11.96 -8.12
N LYS A 141 22.33 -13.28 -8.18
CA LYS A 141 22.85 -14.11 -9.29
C LYS A 141 21.96 -13.96 -10.53
N GLY A 142 22.54 -14.10 -11.73
CA GLY A 142 21.80 -14.25 -12.99
C GLY A 142 21.65 -13.01 -13.87
N GLY A 143 22.56 -12.04 -13.82
CA GLY A 143 22.57 -10.86 -14.70
C GLY A 143 23.85 -10.73 -15.53
N ALA A 144 23.76 -10.10 -16.70
CA ALA A 144 24.91 -9.81 -17.59
C ALA A 144 25.81 -8.65 -17.08
N HIS A 145 25.36 -7.90 -16.08
CA HIS A 145 26.06 -6.77 -15.48
C HIS A 145 26.48 -7.06 -14.04
N LYS A 146 27.26 -6.14 -13.44
CA LYS A 146 27.68 -6.21 -12.03
C LYS A 146 26.48 -6.57 -11.13
N ALA A 147 26.60 -7.70 -10.45
CA ALA A 147 25.54 -8.21 -9.59
C ALA A 147 25.27 -7.21 -8.44
N PRO A 148 24.01 -6.79 -8.25
CA PRO A 148 23.67 -5.89 -7.15
C PRO A 148 23.77 -6.61 -5.81
N ASP A 149 24.21 -5.88 -4.79
CA ASP A 149 24.23 -6.36 -3.41
C ASP A 149 22.80 -6.67 -2.94
N LEU A 150 22.66 -7.72 -2.13
CA LEU A 150 21.41 -8.07 -1.47
C LEU A 150 21.34 -7.47 -0.07
N TYR A 151 20.11 -7.17 0.34
CA TYR A 151 19.79 -6.59 1.62
C TYR A 151 18.63 -7.35 2.27
N LYS A 152 18.57 -7.30 3.60
CA LYS A 152 17.39 -7.60 4.41
C LYS A 152 17.01 -6.40 5.25
N PHE A 153 15.77 -6.35 5.69
CA PHE A 153 15.38 -5.41 6.75
C PHE A 153 15.95 -5.86 8.10
N ASN A 154 16.52 -4.93 8.86
CA ASN A 154 16.72 -5.11 10.29
C ASN A 154 15.36 -4.95 10.97
N VAL A 155 14.74 -6.06 11.34
CA VAL A 155 13.37 -6.12 11.88
C VAL A 155 13.22 -5.29 13.15
N GLU A 156 14.23 -5.32 14.02
CA GLU A 156 14.22 -4.57 15.28
C GLU A 156 14.19 -3.06 15.02
N THR A 157 15.17 -2.54 14.27
CA THR A 157 15.22 -1.12 13.90
C THR A 157 13.99 -0.69 13.09
N TYR A 158 13.51 -1.56 12.20
CA TYR A 158 12.31 -1.30 11.40
C TYR A 158 11.07 -1.14 12.29
N ASN A 159 10.86 -2.02 13.26
CA ASN A 159 9.73 -1.95 14.18
C ASN A 159 9.81 -0.74 15.11
N THR A 160 11.00 -0.38 15.60
CA THR A 160 11.21 0.86 16.37
C THR A 160 10.77 2.08 15.56
N ILE A 161 11.22 2.22 14.31
CA ILE A 161 10.84 3.35 13.46
C ILE A 161 9.33 3.33 13.11
N LEU A 162 8.70 2.16 13.00
CA LEU A 162 7.25 2.09 12.77
C LEU A 162 6.42 2.62 13.95
N GLN A 163 6.91 2.41 15.18
CA GLN A 163 6.28 2.86 16.42
C GLN A 163 6.55 4.34 16.70
N GLU A 164 7.82 4.75 16.62
CA GLU A 164 8.26 6.10 17.01
C GLU A 164 8.12 7.12 15.87
N GLY A 165 8.01 6.64 14.61
CA GLY A 165 8.16 7.48 13.43
C GLY A 165 9.64 7.83 13.17
N LEU A 166 9.95 8.35 11.98
CA LEU A 166 11.28 8.90 11.73
C LEU A 166 11.50 10.14 12.61
N ASN A 167 12.49 10.09 13.52
CA ASN A 167 13.00 11.26 14.25
C ASN A 167 13.70 12.22 13.28
N THR A 168 12.88 12.97 12.53
CA THR A 168 13.15 14.21 11.78
C THR A 168 14.26 14.23 10.71
N TRP A 169 14.08 15.20 9.81
CA TRP A 169 14.78 15.45 8.55
C TRP A 169 15.99 16.37 8.74
#